data_AF-A0A352RK09-F1
#
_entry.id   AF-A0A352RK09-F1
#
_cell.length_a   1.000
_cell.length_b   1.000
_cell.length_c   1.000
_cell.angle_alpha   90.00
_cell.angle_beta   90.00
_cell.angle_gamma   90.00
#
_symmetry.space_group_name_H-M   'P 1'
#
loop_
_entity.id
_entity.type
_entity.pdbx_description
1 polymer ?
#
loop_
_entity_poly.entity_id
_entity_poly.type
_entity_poly.pdbx_seq_one_letter_code
_entity_poly.pdbx_strand_id
1 'polypeptide(L)' 'PSMLFITDCHKEQLALKEAQKLGIPVVGIADTNCDPTGIDFVIPGNDDSPRAVALYANVIATAVMEG' A
#
# COMPACT_ATOMS: atom_id res chain seq x y z
N PRO A 1 13.96 -2.68 0.54
CA PRO A 1 13.60 -1.30 0.13
C PRO A 1 13.53 -0.43 1.39
N SER A 2 13.56 0.91 1.26
CA SER A 2 13.38 1.82 2.41
C SER A 2 11.92 1.96 2.84
N MET A 3 10.98 1.77 1.91
CA MET A 3 9.53 1.75 2.12
C MET A 3 8.88 0.89 1.04
N LEU A 4 7.74 0.29 1.34
CA LEU A 4 6.93 -0.47 0.39
C LEU A 4 5.55 0.17 0.24
N PHE A 5 5.10 0.33 -1.01
CA PHE A 5 3.73 0.74 -1.31
C PHE A 5 2.97 -0.46 -1.89
N ILE A 6 1.83 -0.81 -1.28
CA ILE A 6 0.98 -1.94 -1.68
C ILE A 6 -0.42 -1.42 -1.97
N THR A 7 -0.97 -1.78 -3.14
CA THR A 7 -2.30 -1.32 -3.55
C THR A 7 -3.43 -2.24 -3.14
N ASP A 8 -3.18 -3.53 -2.94
CA ASP A 8 -4.19 -4.52 -2.53
C ASP A 8 -3.60 -5.40 -1.43
N CYS A 9 -3.77 -4.96 -0.18
CA CYS A 9 -3.19 -5.65 0.98
C CYS A 9 -3.93 -6.96 1.31
N HIS A 10 -5.14 -7.18 0.80
CA HIS A 10 -5.86 -8.43 0.96
C HIS A 10 -5.26 -9.54 0.07
N LYS A 11 -4.91 -9.23 -1.19
CA LYS A 11 -4.26 -10.17 -2.12
C LYS A 11 -2.75 -10.30 -1.85
N GLU A 12 -2.07 -9.23 -1.45
CA GLU A 12 -0.60 -9.18 -1.31
C GLU A 12 -0.10 -9.45 0.13
N GLN A 13 -0.73 -10.39 0.86
CA GLN A 13 -0.34 -10.68 2.25
C GLN A 13 1.09 -11.20 2.39
N LEU A 14 1.64 -11.86 1.36
CA LEU A 14 3.02 -12.34 1.39
C LEU A 14 4.01 -11.16 1.43
N ALA A 15 3.79 -10.15 0.57
CA ALA A 15 4.61 -8.95 0.53
C ALA A 15 4.55 -8.18 1.86
N LEU A 16 3.35 -8.09 2.46
CA LEU A 16 3.17 -7.48 3.79
C LEU A 16 3.98 -8.22 4.86
N LYS A 17 3.91 -9.56 4.90
CA LYS A 17 4.65 -10.39 5.87
C LYS A 17 6.16 -10.29 5.69
N GLU A 18 6.64 -10.26 4.45
CA GLU A 18 8.06 -10.09 4.15
C GLU A 18 8.57 -8.70 4.57
N ALA A 19 7.79 -7.65 4.29
CA ALA A 19 8.10 -6.30 4.73
C ALA A 19 8.19 -6.20 6.26
N GLN A 20 7.21 -6.75 6.97
CA GLN A 20 7.22 -6.80 8.43
C GLN A 20 8.44 -7.57 8.98
N LYS A 21 8.77 -8.72 8.39
CA LYS A 21 9.93 -9.52 8.80
C LYS A 21 11.25 -8.78 8.61
N LEU A 22 11.34 -7.96 7.57
CA LEU A 22 12.53 -7.15 7.26
C LEU A 22 12.51 -5.77 7.95
N GLY A 23 11.45 -5.43 8.68
CA GLY A 23 11.29 -4.12 9.31
C GLY A 23 11.13 -2.97 8.31
N ILE A 24 10.59 -3.27 7.13
CA ILE A 24 10.36 -2.28 6.07
C ILE A 24 8.97 -1.67 6.28
N PRO A 25 8.86 -0.33 6.40
CA PRO A 25 7.57 0.33 6.60
C PRO A 25 6.69 0.20 5.35
N VAL A 26 5.39 -0.02 5.57
CA VAL A 26 4.40 -0.28 4.52
C VAL A 26 3.34 0.83 4.48
N VAL A 27 3.16 1.41 3.30
CA VAL A 27 2.01 2.21 2.92
C VAL A 27 1.06 1.31 2.14
N GLY A 28 -0.18 1.16 2.61
CA GLY A 28 -1.15 0.23 2.04
C GLY A 28 -2.49 0.87 1.77
N ILE A 29 -3.10 0.55 0.64
CA ILE A 29 -4.51 0.88 0.39
C ILE A 29 -5.38 -0.23 0.98
N ALA A 30 -6.38 0.16 1.77
CA ALA A 30 -7.31 -0.76 2.39
C ALA A 30 -8.75 -0.47 1.93
N ASP A 31 -9.35 -1.42 1.22
CA ASP A 31 -10.79 -1.47 0.98
C ASP A 31 -11.51 -2.21 2.13
N THR A 32 -12.83 -2.23 2.07
CA THR A 32 -13.74 -2.82 3.06
C THR A 32 -13.47 -4.28 3.43
N ASN A 33 -12.79 -5.03 2.55
CA ASN A 33 -12.43 -6.44 2.73
C ASN A 33 -10.99 -6.66 3.23
N CYS A 34 -10.21 -5.60 3.40
CA CYS A 34 -8.82 -5.68 3.82
C CYS A 34 -8.69 -5.48 5.34
N ASP A 35 -7.98 -6.39 6.01
CA ASP A 35 -7.54 -6.18 7.39
C ASP A 35 -6.34 -5.21 7.40
N PRO A 36 -6.45 -4.01 8.00
CA PRO A 36 -5.36 -3.05 8.03
C PRO A 36 -4.22 -3.43 9.00
N THR A 37 -4.35 -4.55 9.72
CA THR A 37 -3.38 -4.97 10.72
C THR A 37 -1.99 -5.14 10.12
N GLY A 38 -1.04 -4.37 10.66
CA GLY A 38 0.37 -4.45 10.28
C GLY A 38 0.74 -3.68 9.01
N ILE A 39 -0.15 -2.82 8.52
CA ILE A 39 0.16 -1.72 7.62
C ILE A 39 0.50 -0.49 8.49
N ASP A 40 1.66 0.14 8.26
CA ASP A 40 2.09 1.29 9.05
C ASP A 40 1.32 2.57 8.68
N PHE A 41 1.04 2.74 7.38
CA PHE A 41 0.32 3.90 6.85
C PHE A 41 -0.83 3.43 5.95
N VAL A 42 -2.05 3.47 6.50
CA VAL A 42 -3.26 3.01 5.82
C VAL A 42 -3.91 4.15 5.04
N ILE A 43 -4.19 3.92 3.76
CA ILE A 43 -5.00 4.79 2.90
C ILE A 43 -6.33 4.09 2.64
N PRO A 44 -7.45 4.53 3.26
CA PRO A 44 -8.74 3.93 2.99
C PRO A 44 -9.20 4.27 1.58
N GLY A 45 -9.58 3.26 0.79
CA GLY A 45 -10.03 3.47 -0.58
C GLY A 45 -10.19 2.20 -1.41
N ASN A 46 -10.82 2.34 -2.57
CA ASN A 46 -11.07 1.25 -3.50
C ASN A 46 -9.76 0.78 -4.18
N ASP A 47 -9.37 -0.48 -3.99
CA ASP A 47 -8.20 -1.13 -4.59
C ASP A 47 -8.53 -2.02 -5.81
N ASP A 48 -9.80 -2.39 -6.01
CA ASP A 48 -10.24 -3.23 -7.13
C ASP A 48 -10.26 -2.50 -8.49
N SER A 49 -10.38 -1.16 -8.48
CA SER A 49 -10.46 -0.39 -9.73
C SER A 49 -9.08 -0.02 -10.28
N PRO A 50 -8.75 -0.37 -11.54
CA PRO A 50 -7.51 0.08 -12.19
C PRO A 50 -7.36 1.61 -12.21
N ARG A 51 -8.48 2.34 -12.30
CA ARG A 51 -8.48 3.81 -12.27
C ARG A 51 -8.10 4.35 -10.89
N ALA A 52 -8.58 3.72 -9.82
CA ALA A 52 -8.24 4.11 -8.47
C ALA A 52 -6.77 3.79 -8.18
N VAL A 53 -6.32 2.57 -8.50
CA VAL A 53 -4.92 2.15 -8.37
C VAL A 53 -3.98 3.10 -9.12
N ALA A 54 -4.30 3.47 -10.37
CA ALA A 54 -3.52 4.43 -11.14
C ALA A 54 -3.49 5.82 -10.49
N LEU A 55 -4.61 6.28 -9.92
CA LEU A 55 -4.66 7.55 -9.19
C LEU A 55 -3.69 7.53 -8.00
N TYR A 56 -3.77 6.52 -7.14
CA TYR A 56 -2.88 6.44 -5.97
C TYR A 56 -1.41 6.32 -6.36
N ALA A 57 -1.10 5.47 -7.34
CA ALA A 57 0.26 5.32 -7.85
C ALA A 57 0.82 6.64 -8.39
N ASN A 58 0.02 7.42 -9.14
CA ASN A 58 0.44 8.73 -9.65
C ASN A 58 0.66 9.75 -8.53
N VAL A 59 -0.24 9.81 -7.55
CA VAL A 59 -0.11 10.73 -6.40
C VAL A 59 1.15 10.40 -5.60
N ILE A 60 1.39 9.13 -5.30
CA ILE A 60 2.56 8.68 -4.56
C ILE A 60 3.85 8.90 -5.37
N ALA A 61 3.85 8.59 -6.66
CA ALA A 61 4.99 8.87 -7.52
C ALA A 61 5.33 10.38 -7.54
N THR A 62 4.31 11.24 -7.62
CA THR A 62 4.51 12.69 -7.58
C THR A 62 5.10 13.12 -6.24
N ALA A 63 4.55 12.66 -5.12
CA ALA A 63 5.07 12.96 -3.78
C ALA A 63 6.53 12.50 -3.59
N VAL A 64 6.89 11.33 -4.15
CA VAL A 64 8.28 10.82 -4.12
C VAL A 64 9.22 11.66 -4.99
N MET A 65 8.74 12.25 -6.09
CA MET A 65 9.55 13.13 -6.95
C MET A 65 9.72 14.54 -6.36
N GLU A 66 8.78 15.01 -5.56
CA GLU A 66 8.80 16.35 -4.95
C GLU A 66 9.63 16.43 -3.66
N GLY A 67 9.80 15.31 -2.94
CA GLY A 67 10.59 15.20 -1.70
C GLY A 67 12.07 14.91 -1.95
#